data_AF-X6JC56-F1
#
_entry.id   AF-X6JC56-F1
#
_cell.length_a   1.000
_cell.length_b   1.000
_cell.length_c   1.000
_cell.angle_alpha   90.00
_cell.angle_beta   90.00
_cell.angle_gamma   90.00
#
_symmetry.space_group_name_H-M   'P 1'
#
loop_
_entity.id
_entity.type
_entity.pdbx_description
1 polymer ?
#
loop_
_entity_poly.entity_id
_entity_poly.type
_entity_poly.pdbx_seq_one_letter_code
_entity_poly.pdbx_strand_id
1 'polypeptide(L)'
;MILITNPLRARLLAHGAAGADIDHFPVVKLLDPTGAATSLLSELDADGDTLFGLCDLGFGFPELGSVSLAELASVKGRLASA
;
A
#
# COMPACT_ATOMS: atom_id res chain seq x y z
N MET A 1 -6.10 1.82 15.05
CA MET A 1 -5.54 0.64 14.37
C MET A 1 -4.36 1.15 13.55
N ILE A 2 -3.18 0.52 13.66
CA ILE A 2 -2.00 0.92 12.86
C ILE A 2 -1.93 -0.05 11.69
N LEU A 3 -2.16 0.44 10.46
CA LEU A 3 -2.16 -0.39 9.25
C LEU A 3 -0.73 -0.71 8.77
N ILE A 4 0.17 0.25 8.91
CA ILE A 4 1.58 0.16 8.51
C ILE A 4 2.47 0.57 9.69
N THR A 5 3.45 -0.25 10.06
CA THR A 5 4.37 0.03 11.16
C THR A 5 5.36 1.14 10.79
N ASN A 6 5.92 1.85 11.79
CA ASN A 6 6.89 2.92 11.55
C ASN A 6 8.12 2.47 10.72
N PRO A 7 8.71 1.27 10.93
CA PRO A 7 9.82 0.80 10.08
C PRO A 7 9.42 0.60 8.62
N LEU A 8 8.22 0.06 8.37
CA LEU A 8 7.71 -0.13 7.00
C LEU A 8 7.42 1.22 6.35
N ARG A 9 6.84 2.17 7.09
CA ARG A 9 6.61 3.55 6.63
C ARG A 9 7.91 4.25 6.23
N ALA A 10 8.97 4.10 7.03
CA ALA A 10 10.27 4.68 6.70
C ALA A 10 10.85 4.09 5.41
N ARG A 11 10.68 2.78 5.19
CA ARG A 11 11.14 2.12 3.96
C ARG A 11 10.34 2.52 2.73
N LEU A 12 9.01 2.63 2.85
CA LEU A 12 8.13 3.14 1.79
C LEU A 12 8.49 4.59 1.40
N LEU A 13 8.76 5.45 2.38
CA LEU A 13 9.20 6.85 2.13
C LEU A 13 10.57 6.90 1.42
N ALA A 14 11.49 6.01 1.80
CA ALA A 14 12.79 5.94 1.14
C ALA A 14 12.66 5.52 -0.33
N HIS A 15 11.74 4.61 -0.65
CA HIS A 15 11.43 4.25 -2.04
C HIS A 15 10.77 5.42 -2.79
N GLY A 16 9.75 6.06 -2.22
CA GLY A 16 9.11 7.23 -2.84
C GLY A 16 10.09 8.38 -3.12
N ALA A 17 11.09 8.58 -2.27
CA ALA A 17 12.15 9.57 -2.46
C ALA A 17 13.22 9.18 -3.50
N ALA A 18 13.35 7.88 -3.83
CA ALA A 18 14.35 7.40 -4.77
C ALA A 18 13.96 7.65 -6.24
N GLY A 19 12.68 7.88 -6.51
CA GLY A 19 12.13 8.28 -7.81
C GLY A 19 11.23 7.21 -8.45
N ALA A 20 10.24 7.66 -9.21
CA ALA A 20 9.18 6.80 -9.77
C ALA A 20 9.64 5.83 -10.88
N ASP A 21 10.84 6.01 -11.44
CA ASP A 21 11.39 5.16 -12.51
C ASP A 21 12.12 3.92 -11.96
N ILE A 22 12.16 3.74 -10.64
CA ILE A 22 12.80 2.58 -9.99
C ILE A 22 11.74 1.51 -9.73
N ASP A 23 12.00 0.30 -10.22
CA ASP A 23 11.18 -0.88 -9.94
C ASP A 23 11.50 -1.43 -8.54
N HIS A 24 10.77 -0.94 -7.54
CA HIS A 24 10.93 -1.33 -6.16
C HIS A 24 10.22 -2.65 -5.84
N PHE A 25 10.88 -3.52 -5.09
CA PHE A 25 10.19 -4.65 -4.47
C PHE A 25 9.12 -4.16 -3.47
N PRO A 26 7.92 -4.78 -3.44
CA PRO A 26 6.88 -4.44 -2.49
C PRO A 26 7.37 -4.53 -1.04
N VAL A 27 7.02 -3.51 -0.25
CA VAL A 27 7.36 -3.40 1.18
C VAL A 27 6.23 -3.92 2.07
N VAL A 28 4.98 -3.74 1.63
CA VAL A 28 3.78 -4.13 2.37
C VAL A 28 2.83 -4.90 1.46
N LYS A 29 2.22 -5.96 2.01
CA LYS A 29 1.04 -6.61 1.42
C LYS A 29 -0.17 -6.36 2.31
N LEU A 30 -1.18 -5.69 1.77
CA LEU A 30 -2.47 -5.48 2.41
C LEU A 30 -3.49 -6.47 1.84
N LEU A 31 -4.25 -7.10 2.73
CA LEU A 31 -5.31 -8.04 2.40
C LEU A 31 -6.63 -7.51 2.94
N ASP A 32 -7.66 -7.43 2.09
CA ASP A 32 -9.03 -7.25 2.55
C ASP A 32 -9.52 -8.56 3.19
N PRO A 33 -9.80 -8.60 4.50
CA PRO A 33 -10.26 -9.83 5.17
C PRO A 33 -11.73 -10.16 4.85
N THR A 34 -12.45 -9.23 4.22
CA THR A 34 -13.88 -9.35 3.90
C THR A 34 -14.12 -9.65 2.42
N GLY A 35 -13.06 -9.63 1.61
CA GLY A 35 -13.11 -9.78 0.17
C GLY A 35 -11.84 -10.42 -0.40
N ALA A 36 -11.70 -10.38 -1.72
CA ALA A 36 -10.52 -10.90 -2.42
C ALA A 36 -9.49 -9.82 -2.75
N ALA A 37 -9.73 -8.56 -2.34
CA ALA A 37 -8.84 -7.45 -2.68
C ALA A 37 -7.46 -7.61 -2.01
N THR A 38 -6.42 -7.33 -2.79
CA THR A 38 -5.02 -7.43 -2.38
C THR A 38 -4.24 -6.27 -2.96
N SER A 39 -3.45 -5.61 -2.12
CA SER A 39 -2.54 -4.53 -2.56
C SER A 39 -1.11 -4.83 -2.14
N LEU A 40 -0.18 -4.77 -3.08
CA LEU A 40 1.27 -4.83 -2.87
C LEU A 40 1.84 -3.43 -3.04
N LEU A 41 2.30 -2.83 -1.95
CA LEU A 41 2.69 -1.42 -1.91
C LEU A 41 4.20 -1.28 -1.74
N SER A 42 4.82 -0.45 -2.57
CA SER A 42 6.26 -0.28 -2.70
C SER A 42 6.74 1.10 -2.27
N GLU A 43 5.92 2.14 -2.44
CA GLU A 43 6.27 3.54 -2.14
C GLU A 43 5.22 4.22 -1.27
N LEU A 44 5.65 5.24 -0.53
CA LEU A 44 4.81 6.25 0.09
C LEU A 44 5.35 7.62 -0.33
N ASP A 45 4.48 8.47 -0.83
CA ASP A 45 4.81 9.86 -1.20
C ASP A 45 5.14 10.69 0.05
N ALA A 46 5.83 11.80 -0.15
CA ALA A 46 6.20 12.77 0.87
C ALA A 46 5.00 13.43 1.56
N ASP A 47 3.81 13.40 0.95
CA ASP A 47 2.54 13.79 1.58
C ASP A 47 2.18 12.91 2.79
N GLY A 48 2.80 11.73 2.89
CA GLY A 48 2.64 10.79 3.98
C GLY A 48 1.35 9.99 3.94
N ASP A 49 0.59 10.06 2.84
CA ASP A 49 -0.71 9.41 2.64
C ASP A 49 -0.80 8.60 1.33
N THR A 50 -0.23 9.10 0.24
CA THR A 50 -0.33 8.48 -1.09
C THR A 50 0.63 7.30 -1.21
N LEU A 51 0.10 6.08 -1.18
CA LEU A 51 0.85 4.85 -1.43
C LEU A 51 0.81 4.50 -2.92
N PHE A 52 1.88 3.93 -3.45
CA PHE A 52 1.92 3.40 -4.81
C PHE A 52 2.26 1.91 -4.82
N GLY A 53 1.74 1.20 -5.82
CA GLY A 53 2.06 -0.19 -6.06
C GLY A 53 1.00 -0.91 -6.87
N LEU A 54 1.00 -2.23 -6.76
CA LEU A 54 0.12 -3.12 -7.51
C LEU A 54 -1.14 -3.45 -6.69
N CYS A 55 -2.31 -3.09 -7.20
CA CYS A 55 -3.58 -3.20 -6.50
C CYS A 55 -4.58 -4.03 -7.31
N ASP A 56 -5.09 -5.10 -6.70
CA ASP A 56 -6.25 -5.85 -7.18
C ASP A 56 -7.43 -5.59 -6.25
N LEU A 57 -8.53 -5.06 -6.79
CA LEU A 57 -9.76 -4.80 -6.03
C LEU A 57 -10.64 -6.06 -5.83
N GLY A 58 -10.09 -7.25 -6.10
CA GLY A 58 -10.76 -8.53 -5.96
C GLY A 58 -11.31 -9.09 -7.27
N PHE A 59 -10.84 -8.58 -8.41
CA PHE A 59 -11.26 -9.03 -9.75
C PHE A 59 -10.27 -10.01 -10.39
N GLY A 60 -9.09 -10.20 -9.81
CA GLY A 60 -8.04 -11.06 -10.38
C GLY A 60 -7.21 -10.38 -11.45
N PHE A 61 -7.34 -9.05 -11.59
CA PHE A 61 -6.63 -8.21 -12.55
C PHE A 61 -5.95 -7.07 -11.78
N PRO A 62 -4.76 -7.33 -11.21
CA PRO A 62 -4.01 -6.30 -10.50
C PRO A 62 -3.53 -5.20 -11.44
N GLU A 63 -3.69 -3.94 -11.01
CA GLU A 63 -3.29 -2.74 -11.75
C GLU A 63 -2.27 -1.94 -10.95
N LEU A 64 -1.33 -1.28 -11.63
CA LEU A 64 -0.44 -0.30 -10.99
C LEU A 64 -1.20 0.99 -10.72
N GLY A 65 -1.10 1.51 -9.51
CA GLY A 65 -1.77 2.75 -9.16
C GLY A 65 -1.49 3.25 -7.75
N SER A 66 -2.10 4.39 -7.45
CA SER A 66 -2.01 5.04 -6.15
C SER A 66 -3.25 4.78 -5.29
N VAL A 67 -3.06 4.72 -3.98
CA VAL A 67 -4.13 4.55 -2.98
C VAL A 67 -3.82 5.36 -1.72
N SER A 68 -4.85 5.96 -1.11
CA SER A 68 -4.72 6.72 0.14
C SER A 68 -4.65 5.82 1.36
N LEU A 69 -3.63 6.04 2.22
CA LEU A 69 -3.50 5.39 3.51
C LEU A 69 -4.66 5.74 4.45
N ALA A 70 -5.11 6.99 4.44
CA ALA A 70 -6.26 7.45 5.22
C ALA A 70 -7.56 6.77 4.77
N GLU A 71 -7.78 6.63 3.46
CA GLU A 71 -8.94 5.90 2.94
C GLU A 71 -8.90 4.44 3.38
N LEU A 72 -7.76 3.76 3.20
CA LEU A 72 -7.57 2.38 3.66
C LEU A 72 -7.81 2.24 5.17
N ALA A 73 -7.32 3.18 5.97
CA ALA A 73 -7.55 3.18 7.42
C ALA A 73 -9.02 3.46 7.81
N SER A 74 -9.80 4.09 6.93
CA SER A 74 -11.22 4.39 7.15
C SER A 74 -12.15 3.21 6.83
N VAL A 75 -11.71 2.26 6.00
CA VAL A 75 -12.51 1.09 5.60
C VAL A 75 -12.81 0.23 6.82
N LYS A 76 -14.11 0.01 7.10
CA LYS A 76 -14.58 -0.86 8.17
C LYS A 76 -14.58 -2.33 7.71
N GLY A 77 -13.39 -2.91 7.75
CA GLY A 77 -13.05 -4.32 7.59
C GLY A 77 -11.62 -4.47 8.13
N ARG A 78 -11.27 -5.59 8.77
CA ARG A 78 -9.92 -5.77 9.35
C ARG A 78 -8.82 -5.93 8.27
N LEU A 79 -8.48 -4.87 7.54
CA LEU A 79 -7.31 -4.91 6.65
C LEU A 79 -6.10 -5.39 7.47
N ALA A 80 -5.56 -6.54 7.10
CA ALA A 80 -4.42 -7.14 7.79
C ALA A 80 -3.18 -6.90 6.95
N SER A 81 -2.14 -6.35 7.58
CA SER A 81 -0.79 -6.41 7.05
C SER A 81 -0.16 -7.73 7.50
N ALA A 82 0.35 -8.49 6.52
CA ALA A 82 1.15 -9.71 6.76
C ALA A 82 2.63 -9.41 6.48
#